data_AF-A0A3C1ZR72-F1
#
_entry.id   AF-A0A3C1ZR72-F1
#
_cell.length_a   1.000
_cell.length_b   1.000
_cell.length_c   1.000
_cell.angle_alpha   90.00
_cell.angle_beta   90.00
_cell.angle_gamma   90.00
#
_symmetry.space_group_name_H-M   'P 1'
#
loop_
_entity.id
_entity.type
_entity.pdbx_description
1 polymer ?
#
loop_
_entity_poly.entity_id
_entity_poly.type
_entity_poly.pdbx_seq_one_letter_code
_entity_poly.pdbx_strand_id
1 'polypeptide(L)'
;MAKEYPNPPAWSLWLIRQLIRPDLLEEIEGNLYQYYRELLQASASWPGARYGYQVLCFLRWSTVKHVQLENSKSMFHFDPSVAIRNLVKHRVSTTINLLGFVVGLVSVFFLYFYIRTELRVDSFHEQGDRIYRVLRINHGNGEKQFIGVSNGPMGKALLNDFPNAITDLNRVNVSTGVIGVEDKQYPDQRLAMSDANFFTFFSFPLAVGDPESVLEQDGAVVISPQQAQVFFGDEDPIGKEIRVDSRMEFEVSTVFKKMPSN
;
A
#
# COMPACT_ATOMS: atom_id res chain seq x y z
N MET A 1 1.70 -39.53 -50.94
CA MET A 1 1.76 -38.06 -51.11
C MET A 1 2.42 -37.49 -49.86
N ALA A 2 3.56 -36.82 -49.98
CA ALA A 2 4.22 -36.20 -48.83
C ALA A 2 3.36 -35.02 -48.35
N LYS A 3 2.94 -35.01 -47.08
CA LYS A 3 2.25 -33.87 -46.47
C LYS A 3 3.25 -32.71 -46.39
N GLU A 4 2.94 -31.59 -47.04
CA GLU A 4 3.65 -30.33 -46.81
C GLU A 4 3.29 -29.81 -45.42
N TYR A 5 4.28 -29.66 -44.55
CA TYR A 5 4.10 -29.08 -43.23
C TYR A 5 4.39 -27.58 -43.28
N PRO A 6 3.61 -26.76 -42.55
CA PRO A 6 3.86 -25.32 -42.46
C PRO A 6 5.23 -25.04 -41.84
N ASN A 7 5.90 -24.00 -42.34
CA ASN A 7 7.17 -23.55 -41.80
C ASN A 7 7.02 -23.02 -40.35
N PRO A 8 8.08 -23.12 -39.52
CA PRO A 8 8.08 -22.57 -38.17
C PRO A 8 7.92 -21.03 -38.20
N PRO A 9 7.49 -20.43 -37.08
CA PRO A 9 7.31 -18.98 -36.98
C PRO A 9 8.55 -18.19 -37.37
N ALA A 10 8.41 -17.22 -38.29
CA ALA A 10 9.53 -16.47 -38.87
C ALA A 10 10.39 -15.70 -37.85
N TRP A 11 9.78 -15.25 -36.74
CA TRP A 11 10.48 -14.53 -35.67
C TRP A 11 11.56 -15.39 -34.99
N SER A 12 11.34 -16.72 -34.90
CA SER A 12 12.26 -17.63 -34.21
C SER A 12 13.57 -17.81 -34.95
N LEU A 13 13.50 -17.97 -36.27
CA LEU A 13 14.65 -18.09 -37.16
C LEU A 13 15.39 -16.75 -37.27
N TRP A 14 14.65 -15.64 -37.35
CA TRP A 14 15.26 -14.31 -37.30
C TRP A 14 16.09 -14.13 -36.03
N LEU A 15 15.53 -14.48 -34.86
CA LEU A 15 16.18 -14.29 -33.57
C LEU A 15 17.44 -15.16 -33.42
N ILE A 16 17.38 -16.41 -33.88
CA ILE A 16 18.52 -17.33 -33.88
C ILE A 16 19.64 -16.86 -34.81
N ARG A 17 19.32 -16.42 -36.03
CA ARG A 17 20.31 -15.89 -36.98
C ARG A 17 21.04 -14.66 -36.46
N GLN A 18 20.36 -13.83 -35.69
CA GLN A 18 20.97 -12.64 -35.09
C GLN A 18 21.92 -13.00 -33.94
N LEU A 19 21.51 -13.92 -33.05
CA LEU A 19 22.18 -14.15 -31.77
C LEU A 19 23.16 -15.31 -31.77
N ILE A 20 22.94 -16.36 -32.56
CA ILE A 20 23.74 -17.60 -32.54
C ILE A 20 24.97 -17.48 -33.43
N ARG A 21 26.07 -18.13 -33.03
CA ARG A 21 27.30 -18.17 -33.82
C ARG A 21 27.09 -18.84 -35.19
N PRO A 22 27.76 -18.39 -36.25
CA PRO A 22 27.53 -18.87 -37.62
C PRO A 22 27.89 -20.36 -37.82
N ASP A 23 28.83 -20.89 -37.04
CA ASP A 23 29.28 -22.30 -37.07
C ASP A 23 28.23 -23.28 -36.54
N LEU A 24 27.34 -22.84 -35.64
CA LEU A 24 26.28 -23.67 -35.04
C LEU A 24 24.88 -23.37 -35.61
N LEU A 25 24.79 -22.36 -36.48
CA LEU A 25 23.50 -21.84 -36.97
C LEU A 25 22.75 -22.88 -37.80
N GLU A 26 23.43 -23.55 -38.73
CA GLU A 26 22.83 -24.52 -39.64
C GLU A 26 22.28 -25.75 -38.90
N GLU A 27 23.05 -26.26 -37.93
CA GLU A 27 22.65 -27.40 -37.10
C GLU A 27 21.45 -27.07 -36.20
N ILE A 28 21.46 -25.91 -35.54
CA ILE A 28 20.38 -25.48 -34.64
C ILE A 28 19.09 -25.17 -35.43
N GLU A 29 19.19 -24.52 -36.60
CA GLU A 29 18.03 -24.32 -37.47
C GLU A 29 17.45 -25.67 -37.91
N GLY A 30 18.28 -26.59 -38.41
CA GLY A 30 17.83 -27.93 -38.83
C GLY A 30 17.10 -28.69 -37.73
N ASN A 31 17.65 -28.70 -36.51
CA ASN A 31 17.06 -29.35 -35.35
C ASN A 31 15.70 -28.73 -34.96
N LEU A 32 15.57 -27.41 -35.04
CA LEU A 32 14.31 -26.72 -34.76
C LEU A 32 13.24 -26.96 -35.82
N TYR A 33 13.63 -27.00 -37.09
CA TYR A 33 12.72 -27.40 -38.18
C TYR A 33 12.18 -28.81 -37.98
N GLN A 34 13.04 -29.76 -37.63
CA GLN A 34 12.65 -31.14 -37.37
C GLN A 34 11.72 -31.24 -36.16
N TYR A 35 12.08 -30.61 -35.04
CA TYR A 35 11.27 -30.61 -33.83
C TYR A 35 9.87 -30.01 -34.05
N TYR A 36 9.76 -28.93 -34.83
CA TYR A 36 8.47 -28.33 -35.17
C TYR A 36 7.59 -29.28 -36.00
N ARG A 37 8.17 -30.00 -36.96
CA ARG A 37 7.46 -30.99 -37.77
C ARG A 37 6.98 -32.16 -36.94
N GLU A 38 7.79 -32.64 -36.00
CA GLU A 38 7.41 -33.72 -35.07
C GLU A 38 6.24 -33.29 -34.18
N LEU A 39 6.24 -32.06 -33.66
CA LEU A 39 5.12 -31.53 -32.87
C LEU A 39 3.81 -31.45 -33.68
N LEU A 40 3.89 -31.11 -34.97
CA LEU A 40 2.73 -31.07 -35.88
C LEU A 40 2.25 -32.48 -36.26
N GLN A 41 3.16 -33.43 -36.45
CA GLN A 41 2.83 -34.83 -36.74
C GLN A 41 2.17 -35.52 -35.55
N ALA A 42 2.67 -35.28 -34.34
CA ALA A 42 2.16 -35.87 -33.10
C ALA A 42 0.86 -35.20 -32.61
N SER A 43 0.33 -34.18 -33.30
CA SER A 43 -0.84 -33.40 -32.88
C SER A 43 -0.73 -32.94 -31.42
N ALA A 44 0.45 -32.47 -31.04
CA ALA A 44 0.75 -32.04 -29.68
C ALA A 44 -0.11 -30.84 -29.29
N SER A 45 -0.51 -30.77 -28.02
CA SER A 45 -1.14 -29.57 -27.46
C SER A 45 -0.12 -28.42 -27.45
N TRP A 46 -0.53 -27.25 -27.95
CA TRP A 46 0.25 -26.00 -28.01
C TRP A 46 1.62 -26.10 -28.72
N PRO A 47 1.66 -26.48 -30.00
CA PRO A 47 2.91 -26.72 -30.72
C PRO A 47 3.78 -25.46 -30.84
N GLY A 48 3.16 -24.28 -31.01
CA GLY A 48 3.89 -23.00 -31.10
C GLY A 48 4.59 -22.58 -29.79
N ALA A 49 3.96 -22.80 -28.64
CA ALA A 49 4.53 -22.45 -27.35
C ALA A 49 5.70 -23.39 -26.98
N ARG A 50 5.54 -24.70 -27.23
CA ARG A 50 6.60 -25.69 -27.02
C ARG A 50 7.80 -25.47 -27.94
N TYR A 51 7.54 -25.09 -29.19
CA TYR A 51 8.58 -24.69 -30.12
C TYR A 51 9.30 -23.41 -29.65
N GLY A 52 8.57 -22.38 -29.23
CA GLY A 52 9.14 -21.14 -28.69
C GLY A 52 10.01 -21.37 -27.45
N TYR A 53 9.60 -22.27 -26.54
CA TYR A 53 10.41 -22.68 -25.40
C TYR A 53 11.73 -23.33 -25.83
N GLN A 54 11.68 -24.24 -26.81
CA GLN A 54 12.87 -24.90 -27.33
C GLN A 54 13.85 -23.92 -27.98
N VAL A 55 13.33 -22.94 -28.74
CA VAL A 55 14.12 -21.84 -29.33
C VAL A 55 14.89 -21.08 -28.24
N LEU A 56 14.22 -20.75 -27.13
CA LEU A 56 14.87 -20.08 -26.00
C LEU A 56 15.92 -20.98 -25.31
N CYS A 57 15.66 -22.29 -25.20
CA CYS A 57 16.62 -23.24 -24.63
C CYS A 57 17.91 -23.40 -25.45
N PHE A 58 17.88 -23.09 -26.75
CA PHE A 58 19.06 -23.05 -27.62
C PHE A 58 19.87 -21.75 -27.49
N LEU A 59 19.32 -20.68 -26.89
CA LEU A 59 20.03 -19.44 -26.58
C LEU A 59 20.81 -19.58 -25.27
N ARG A 60 21.78 -20.49 -25.25
CA ARG A 60 22.70 -20.64 -24.13
C ARG A 60 23.89 -19.72 -24.32
N TRP A 61 24.52 -19.33 -23.21
CA TRP A 61 25.75 -18.54 -23.24
C TRP A 61 26.84 -19.13 -24.15
N SER A 62 26.86 -20.46 -24.31
CA SER A 62 27.78 -21.20 -25.17
C SER A 62 27.44 -21.18 -26.67
N THR A 63 26.24 -20.79 -27.07
CA THR A 63 25.79 -20.78 -28.48
C THR A 63 25.58 -19.37 -29.01
N VAL A 64 25.39 -18.39 -28.13
CA VAL A 64 25.31 -16.97 -28.47
C VAL A 64 26.69 -16.47 -28.93
N LYS A 65 26.70 -15.55 -29.91
CA LYS A 65 27.90 -14.84 -30.37
C LYS A 65 28.61 -14.25 -29.15
N HIS A 66 29.87 -14.63 -28.95
CA HIS A 66 30.70 -13.97 -27.97
C HIS A 66 30.91 -12.52 -28.42
N VAL A 67 30.23 -11.59 -27.76
CA VAL A 67 30.62 -10.18 -27.84
C VAL A 67 32.02 -10.12 -27.25
N GLN A 68 33.02 -9.93 -28.10
CA GLN A 68 34.36 -9.56 -27.66
C GLN A 68 34.24 -8.18 -27.04
N LEU A 69 33.91 -8.14 -25.75
CA LEU A 69 34.12 -6.97 -24.93
C LEU A 69 35.64 -6.85 -24.78
N GLU A 70 36.22 -6.02 -25.63
CA GLU A 70 37.62 -5.65 -25.53
C GLU A 70 37.83 -5.07 -24.12
N ASN A 71 38.52 -5.82 -23.26
CA ASN A 71 38.78 -5.45 -21.87
C ASN A 71 39.81 -4.31 -21.82
N SER A 72 39.44 -3.13 -22.32
CA SER A 72 40.20 -1.92 -22.07
C SER A 72 39.90 -1.44 -20.65
N LYS A 73 40.72 -1.89 -19.70
CA LYS A 73 40.78 -1.30 -18.35
C LYS A 73 41.06 0.21 -18.38
N SER A 74 41.49 0.79 -19.51
CA SER A 74 41.66 2.24 -19.67
C SER A 74 40.36 2.98 -20.00
N MET A 75 39.31 2.29 -20.46
CA MET A 75 38.04 2.95 -20.85
C MET A 75 37.15 3.31 -19.65
N PHE A 76 37.41 2.74 -18.47
CA PHE A 76 36.65 3.00 -17.24
C PHE A 76 37.33 4.00 -16.28
N HIS A 77 38.42 4.65 -16.69
CA HIS A 77 38.93 5.81 -15.95
C HIS A 77 37.97 6.98 -16.20
N PHE A 78 36.86 6.99 -15.47
CA PHE A 78 35.95 8.12 -15.43
C PHE A 78 36.71 9.28 -14.79
N ASP A 79 37.13 10.24 -15.61
CA ASP A 79 37.74 11.47 -15.13
C ASP A 79 36.63 12.51 -14.85
N PRO A 80 36.19 12.67 -13.58
CA PRO A 80 35.11 13.60 -13.23
C PRO A 80 35.44 15.04 -13.61
N SER A 81 36.73 15.40 -13.67
CA SER A 81 37.20 16.72 -14.08
C SER A 81 36.82 17.06 -15.54
N VAL A 82 36.86 16.07 -16.43
CA VAL A 82 36.49 16.22 -17.85
C VAL A 82 34.98 16.34 -17.98
N ALA A 83 34.21 15.52 -17.25
CA ALA A 83 32.76 15.59 -17.22
C ALA A 83 32.26 16.95 -16.68
N ILE A 84 32.80 17.42 -15.55
CA ILE A 84 32.43 18.72 -14.95
C ILE A 84 32.78 19.87 -15.90
N ARG A 85 33.97 19.85 -16.53
CA ARG A 85 34.36 20.88 -17.52
C ARG A 85 33.39 20.90 -18.70
N ASN A 86 32.92 19.73 -19.15
CA ASN A 86 31.93 19.62 -20.22
C ASN A 86 30.55 20.16 -19.80
N LEU A 87 30.11 19.85 -18.58
CA LEU A 87 28.85 20.35 -18.00
C LEU A 87 28.85 21.89 -17.89
N VAL A 88 29.98 22.48 -17.48
CA VAL A 88 30.18 23.93 -17.39
C VAL A 88 30.24 24.58 -18.78
N LYS A 89 30.91 23.94 -19.74
CA LYS A 89 30.98 24.41 -21.13
C LYS A 89 29.59 24.48 -21.79
N HIS A 90 28.73 23.50 -21.51
CA HIS A 90 27.36 23.43 -22.03
C HIS A 90 26.28 23.87 -21.01
N ARG A 91 26.59 24.89 -20.20
CA ARG A 91 25.78 25.35 -19.04
C ARG A 91 24.28 25.46 -19.29
N VAL A 92 23.84 26.03 -20.42
CA VAL A 92 22.40 26.23 -20.70
C VAL A 92 21.67 24.90 -20.86
N SER A 93 22.17 24.02 -21.72
CA SER A 93 21.56 22.71 -21.96
C SER A 93 21.63 21.82 -20.72
N THR A 94 22.77 21.81 -20.02
CA THR A 94 22.92 21.11 -18.74
C THR A 94 21.90 21.60 -17.72
N THR A 95 21.67 22.90 -17.63
CA THR A 95 20.73 23.49 -16.65
C THR A 95 19.29 23.08 -16.96
N ILE A 96 18.85 23.17 -18.22
CA ILE A 96 17.50 22.78 -18.62
C ILE A 96 17.26 21.28 -18.33
N ASN A 97 18.21 20.42 -18.70
CA ASN A 97 18.11 18.98 -18.47
C ASN A 97 18.12 18.65 -16.97
N LEU A 98 18.98 19.31 -16.20
CA LEU A 98 19.04 19.12 -14.75
C LEU A 98 17.76 19.58 -14.06
N LEU A 99 17.20 20.73 -14.45
CA LEU A 99 15.94 21.22 -13.90
C LEU A 99 14.79 20.27 -14.20
N GLY A 100 14.68 19.78 -15.44
CA GLY A 100 13.66 18.79 -15.81
C GLY A 100 13.79 17.51 -14.98
N PHE A 101 15.02 17.03 -14.79
CA PHE A 101 15.30 15.85 -13.98
C PHE A 101 14.97 16.08 -12.49
N VAL A 102 15.36 17.23 -11.93
CA VAL A 102 15.07 17.58 -10.53
C VAL A 102 13.58 17.68 -10.30
N VAL A 103 12.83 18.35 -11.18
CA VAL A 103 11.36 18.46 -11.07
C VAL A 103 10.70 17.09 -11.15
N GLY A 104 11.12 16.23 -12.07
CA GLY A 104 10.61 14.86 -12.17
C GLY A 104 10.89 14.04 -10.90
N LEU A 105 12.12 14.10 -10.41
CA LEU A 105 12.54 13.36 -9.21
C LEU A 105 11.83 13.86 -7.95
N VAL A 106 11.69 15.17 -7.80
CA VAL A 106 10.95 15.80 -6.70
C VAL A 106 9.49 15.36 -6.73
N SER A 107 8.86 15.34 -7.90
CA SER A 107 7.46 14.88 -8.05
C SER A 107 7.27 13.44 -7.61
N VAL A 108 8.20 12.54 -7.98
CA VAL A 108 8.17 11.14 -7.56
C VAL A 108 8.38 11.01 -6.04
N PHE A 109 9.30 11.78 -5.45
CA PHE A 109 9.52 11.74 -4.01
C PHE A 109 8.33 12.29 -3.22
N PHE A 110 7.68 13.36 -3.68
CA PHE A 110 6.44 13.84 -3.06
C PHE A 110 5.37 12.76 -3.05
N LEU A 111 5.16 12.08 -4.18
CA LEU A 111 4.20 10.97 -4.27
C LEU A 111 4.60 9.80 -3.35
N TYR A 112 5.89 9.44 -3.32
CA TYR A 112 6.39 8.39 -2.44
C TYR A 112 6.17 8.70 -0.96
N PHE A 113 6.51 9.91 -0.52
CA PHE A 113 6.29 10.32 0.88
C PHE A 113 4.82 10.38 1.22
N TYR A 114 3.97 10.88 0.31
CA TYR A 114 2.52 10.87 0.48
C TYR A 114 1.97 9.44 0.67
N ILE A 115 2.28 8.53 -0.24
CA ILE A 115 1.83 7.12 -0.15
C ILE A 115 2.36 6.47 1.13
N ARG A 116 3.64 6.71 1.47
CA ARG A 116 4.26 6.13 2.66
C ARG A 116 3.57 6.59 3.95
N THR A 117 3.20 7.87 4.04
CA THR A 117 2.45 8.40 5.17
C THR A 117 1.04 7.83 5.19
N GLU A 118 0.35 7.80 4.05
CA GLU A 118 -1.03 7.28 3.95
C GLU A 118 -1.12 5.80 4.36
N LEU A 119 -0.15 4.97 3.95
CA LEU A 119 -0.10 3.55 4.32
C LEU A 119 0.24 3.31 5.79
N ARG A 120 0.73 4.32 6.51
CA ARG A 120 1.06 4.23 7.93
C ARG A 120 -0.01 4.82 8.82
N VAL A 121 -1.04 5.46 8.27
CA VAL A 121 -2.20 5.89 9.03
C VAL A 121 -2.75 4.69 9.82
N ASP A 122 -3.01 4.90 11.10
CA ASP A 122 -3.51 3.90 12.07
C ASP A 122 -2.60 2.69 12.35
N SER A 123 -1.35 2.66 11.83
CA SER A 123 -0.38 1.58 12.11
C SER A 123 0.19 1.58 13.54
N PHE A 124 -0.25 2.50 14.41
CA PHE A 124 0.23 2.59 15.79
C PHE A 124 -0.48 1.60 16.74
N HIS A 125 -1.56 0.95 16.30
CA HIS A 125 -2.27 -0.04 17.11
C HIS A 125 -1.44 -1.32 17.24
N GLU A 126 -1.15 -1.75 18.47
CA GLU A 126 -0.34 -2.95 18.77
C GLU A 126 -0.94 -4.23 18.16
N GLN A 127 -2.27 -4.29 18.07
CA GLN A 127 -3.02 -5.42 17.50
C GLN A 127 -3.74 -5.03 16.20
N GLY A 128 -3.26 -4.02 15.47
CA GLY A 128 -3.91 -3.48 14.26
C GLY A 128 -4.28 -4.56 13.22
N ASP A 129 -3.41 -5.55 13.01
CA ASP A 129 -3.63 -6.66 12.06
C ASP A 129 -4.78 -7.61 12.46
N ARG A 130 -5.25 -7.53 13.71
CA ARG A 130 -6.32 -8.35 14.29
C ARG A 130 -7.61 -7.57 14.53
N ILE A 131 -7.62 -6.28 14.23
CA ILE A 131 -8.79 -5.41 14.39
C ILE A 131 -9.54 -5.36 13.06
N TYR A 132 -10.81 -5.77 13.09
CA TYR A 132 -11.67 -5.80 11.91
C TYR A 132 -12.92 -4.97 12.11
N ARG A 133 -13.33 -4.24 11.06
CA ARG A 133 -14.60 -3.52 11.03
C ARG A 133 -15.66 -4.36 10.33
N VAL A 134 -16.77 -4.60 11.01
CA VAL A 134 -17.93 -5.29 10.43
C VAL A 134 -18.66 -4.36 9.45
N LEU A 135 -18.75 -4.77 8.20
CA LEU A 135 -19.45 -4.04 7.14
C LEU A 135 -20.70 -4.79 6.71
N ARG A 136 -21.80 -4.06 6.51
CA ARG A 136 -22.99 -4.57 5.83
C ARG A 136 -22.86 -4.36 4.33
N ILE A 137 -23.13 -5.38 3.53
CA ILE A 137 -23.17 -5.26 2.08
C ILE A 137 -24.62 -5.11 1.64
N ASN A 138 -24.94 -4.01 0.99
CA ASN A 138 -26.20 -3.81 0.29
C ASN A 138 -26.03 -4.10 -1.19
N HIS A 139 -26.99 -4.80 -1.77
CA HIS A 139 -27.08 -5.02 -3.21
C HIS A 139 -28.14 -4.06 -3.76
N GLY A 140 -27.69 -2.93 -4.31
CA GLY A 140 -28.56 -1.91 -4.90
C GLY A 140 -28.10 -1.58 -6.33
N ASN A 141 -29.03 -1.48 -7.28
CA ASN A 141 -28.77 -1.12 -8.68
C ASN A 141 -27.68 -1.96 -9.40
N GLY A 142 -27.48 -3.21 -9.00
CA GLY A 142 -26.46 -4.10 -9.58
C GLY A 142 -25.05 -3.91 -9.02
N GLU A 143 -24.84 -2.98 -8.08
CA GLU A 143 -23.56 -2.74 -7.42
C GLU A 143 -23.57 -3.14 -5.95
N LYS A 144 -22.41 -3.55 -5.43
CA LYS A 144 -22.20 -3.83 -4.01
C LYS A 144 -21.87 -2.53 -3.29
N GLN A 145 -22.69 -2.14 -2.33
CA GLN A 145 -22.43 -1.01 -1.44
C GLN A 145 -22.00 -1.52 -0.07
N PHE A 146 -20.81 -1.12 0.38
CA PHE A 146 -20.30 -1.43 1.71
C PHE A 146 -20.72 -0.33 2.69
N ILE A 147 -21.42 -0.72 3.75
CA ILE A 147 -21.97 0.18 4.76
C ILE A 147 -21.33 -0.16 6.10
N GLY A 148 -20.58 0.78 6.66
CA GLY A 148 -19.88 0.61 7.93
C GLY A 148 -20.73 0.80 9.18
N VAL A 149 -22.04 0.57 9.08
CA VAL A 149 -23.00 0.67 10.18
C VAL A 149 -23.65 -0.70 10.36
N SER A 150 -23.61 -1.20 11.59
CA SER A 150 -24.18 -2.49 11.97
C SER A 150 -25.18 -2.32 13.10
N ASN A 151 -26.07 -3.30 13.26
CA ASN A 151 -27.06 -3.30 14.33
C ASN A 151 -26.37 -3.60 15.67
N GLY A 152 -26.75 -2.89 16.73
CA GLY A 152 -26.14 -3.05 18.06
C GLY A 152 -26.00 -4.51 18.56
N PRO A 153 -27.00 -5.39 18.37
CA PRO A 153 -26.89 -6.80 18.79
C PRO A 153 -25.89 -7.65 17.99
N MET A 154 -25.47 -7.20 16.79
CA MET A 154 -24.60 -7.98 15.89
C MET A 154 -23.28 -8.36 16.57
N GLY A 155 -22.68 -7.44 17.32
CA GLY A 155 -21.40 -7.70 17.97
C GLY A 155 -21.48 -8.84 18.99
N LYS A 156 -22.54 -8.88 19.81
CA LYS A 156 -22.76 -9.98 20.77
C LYS A 156 -23.05 -11.31 20.08
N ALA A 157 -23.80 -11.28 18.97
CA ALA A 157 -24.06 -12.48 18.18
C ALA A 157 -22.76 -13.07 17.59
N LEU A 158 -21.89 -12.21 17.05
CA LEU A 158 -20.60 -12.63 16.49
C LEU A 158 -19.68 -13.30 17.53
N LEU A 159 -19.60 -12.74 18.74
CA LEU A 159 -18.85 -13.37 19.85
C LEU A 159 -19.41 -14.75 20.21
N ASN A 160 -20.73 -14.90 20.23
CA ASN A 160 -21.38 -16.16 20.57
C ASN A 160 -21.24 -17.23 19.47
N ASP A 161 -21.36 -16.82 18.20
CA ASP A 161 -21.33 -17.73 17.05
C ASP A 161 -19.90 -18.14 16.67
N PHE A 162 -18.91 -17.29 16.97
CA PHE A 162 -17.51 -17.50 16.61
C PHE A 162 -16.52 -17.32 17.79
N PRO A 163 -16.72 -18.01 18.93
CA PRO A 163 -15.94 -17.79 20.16
C PRO A 163 -14.44 -18.14 20.00
N ASN A 164 -14.09 -18.97 19.02
CA ASN A 164 -12.70 -19.34 18.74
C ASN A 164 -11.98 -18.37 17.78
N ALA A 165 -12.72 -17.48 17.11
CA ALA A 165 -12.17 -16.56 16.11
C ALA A 165 -12.22 -15.10 16.57
N ILE A 166 -13.19 -14.74 17.40
CA ILE A 166 -13.42 -13.36 17.88
C ILE A 166 -13.16 -13.34 19.38
N THR A 167 -12.13 -12.61 19.80
CA THR A 167 -11.72 -12.53 21.20
C THR A 167 -12.35 -11.37 21.95
N ASP A 168 -12.68 -10.28 21.24
CA ASP A 168 -13.23 -9.08 21.84
C ASP A 168 -14.07 -8.29 20.83
N LEU A 169 -14.84 -7.33 21.32
CA LEU A 169 -15.71 -6.44 20.55
C LEU A 169 -15.63 -5.02 21.12
N ASN A 170 -15.54 -4.03 20.25
CA ASN A 170 -15.82 -2.64 20.60
C ASN A 170 -16.82 -2.04 19.59
N ARG A 171 -17.82 -1.33 20.09
CA ARG A 171 -18.76 -0.55 19.27
C ARG A 171 -18.39 0.91 19.35
N VAL A 172 -18.39 1.58 18.20
CA VAL A 172 -18.16 3.02 18.10
C VAL A 172 -19.29 3.65 17.29
N ASN A 173 -19.89 4.71 17.82
CA ASN A 173 -20.83 5.57 17.12
C ASN A 173 -20.23 6.97 17.05
N VAL A 174 -20.03 7.48 15.82
CA VAL A 174 -19.50 8.81 15.58
C VAL A 174 -20.63 9.73 15.17
N SER A 175 -20.76 10.85 15.88
CA SER A 175 -21.74 11.89 15.60
C SER A 175 -21.10 13.28 15.67
N THR A 176 -21.87 14.28 15.28
CA THR A 176 -21.53 15.69 15.49
C THR A 176 -22.57 16.29 16.43
N GLY A 177 -22.13 17.11 17.39
CA GLY A 177 -23.02 17.77 18.35
C GLY A 177 -22.47 19.10 18.83
N VAL A 178 -23.20 19.74 19.72
CA VAL A 178 -22.79 20.98 20.40
C VAL A 178 -22.24 20.64 21.78
N ILE A 179 -21.03 21.09 22.10
CA ILE A 179 -20.45 20.99 23.44
C ILE A 179 -20.64 22.32 24.18
N GLY A 180 -21.29 22.26 25.33
CA GLY A 180 -21.37 23.36 26.29
C GLY A 180 -20.32 23.18 27.38
N VAL A 181 -19.59 24.25 27.69
CA VAL A 181 -18.65 24.32 28.81
C VAL A 181 -18.91 25.65 29.51
N GLU A 182 -19.34 25.59 30.76
CA GLU A 182 -19.83 26.77 31.51
C GLU A 182 -20.89 27.54 30.69
N ASP A 183 -20.63 28.81 30.37
CA ASP A 183 -21.51 29.69 29.57
C ASP A 183 -21.19 29.67 28.06
N LYS A 184 -20.21 28.88 27.62
CA LYS A 184 -19.76 28.81 26.22
C LYS A 184 -20.35 27.61 25.50
N GLN A 185 -20.63 27.79 24.21
CA GLN A 185 -21.06 26.72 23.32
C GLN A 185 -20.12 26.59 22.12
N TYR A 186 -19.77 25.35 21.82
CA TYR A 186 -18.89 24.96 20.73
C TYR A 186 -19.71 24.07 19.78
N PRO A 187 -20.20 24.60 18.64
CA PRO A 187 -20.91 23.81 17.65
C PRO A 187 -19.95 22.91 16.86
N ASP A 188 -20.53 21.99 16.09
CA ASP A 188 -19.84 21.13 15.13
C ASP A 188 -18.70 20.28 15.72
N GLN A 189 -18.85 19.87 16.99
CA GLN A 189 -17.87 19.01 17.65
C GLN A 189 -18.11 17.55 17.28
N ARG A 190 -17.03 16.86 16.90
CA ARG A 190 -17.07 15.41 16.66
C ARG A 190 -17.06 14.66 17.99
N LEU A 191 -17.98 13.72 18.12
CA LEU A 191 -18.19 12.89 19.31
C LEU A 191 -18.08 11.44 18.89
N ALA A 192 -17.44 10.63 19.73
CA ALA A 192 -17.38 9.19 19.58
C ALA A 192 -17.90 8.55 20.87
N MET A 193 -19.07 7.91 20.79
CA MET A 193 -19.58 7.07 21.88
C MET A 193 -19.06 5.65 21.64
N SER A 194 -18.44 5.06 22.67
CA SER A 194 -17.83 3.75 22.55
C SER A 194 -18.06 2.87 23.78
N ASP A 195 -17.82 1.57 23.63
CA ASP A 195 -17.78 0.65 24.77
C ASP A 195 -16.54 0.92 25.65
N ALA A 196 -16.62 0.56 26.94
CA ALA A 196 -15.58 0.87 27.94
C ALA A 196 -14.18 0.37 27.58
N ASN A 197 -14.07 -0.74 26.84
CA ASN A 197 -12.80 -1.32 26.39
C ASN A 197 -12.16 -0.55 25.21
N PHE A 198 -12.58 0.67 24.87
CA PHE A 198 -12.05 1.38 23.70
C PHE A 198 -10.52 1.56 23.74
N PHE A 199 -9.97 1.95 24.89
CA PHE A 199 -8.53 2.21 25.02
C PHE A 199 -7.68 0.95 25.23
N THR A 200 -8.29 -0.20 25.54
CA THR A 200 -7.62 -1.50 25.57
C THR A 200 -7.71 -2.20 24.21
N PHE A 201 -8.82 -2.02 23.51
CA PHE A 201 -9.05 -2.53 22.16
C PHE A 201 -8.21 -1.76 21.12
N PHE A 202 -8.16 -0.43 21.25
CA PHE A 202 -7.34 0.44 20.41
C PHE A 202 -6.21 1.06 21.23
N SER A 203 -4.98 0.96 20.75
CA SER A 203 -3.77 1.47 21.44
C SER A 203 -3.60 3.00 21.42
N PHE A 204 -4.68 3.76 21.67
CA PHE A 204 -4.60 5.21 21.81
C PHE A 204 -3.88 5.56 23.12
N PRO A 205 -2.78 6.34 23.07
CA PRO A 205 -2.02 6.65 24.27
C PRO A 205 -2.78 7.65 25.16
N LEU A 206 -2.93 7.35 26.45
CA LEU A 206 -3.48 8.29 27.43
C LEU A 206 -2.39 9.20 28.01
N ALA A 207 -2.75 10.45 28.36
CA ALA A 207 -1.83 11.35 29.08
C ALA A 207 -1.72 10.96 30.55
N VAL A 208 -2.87 10.68 31.18
CA VAL A 208 -3.02 10.28 32.57
C VAL A 208 -4.11 9.21 32.67
N GLY A 209 -4.03 8.31 33.65
CA GLY A 209 -5.06 7.30 33.92
C GLY A 209 -4.77 5.94 33.31
N ASP A 210 -5.61 4.97 33.69
CA ASP A 210 -5.53 3.58 33.27
C ASP A 210 -6.48 3.32 32.08
N PRO A 211 -5.99 2.82 30.93
CA PRO A 211 -6.82 2.43 29.80
C PRO A 211 -7.96 1.46 30.13
N GLU A 212 -7.81 0.62 31.16
CA GLU A 212 -8.83 -0.36 31.55
C GLU A 212 -10.03 0.30 32.22
N SER A 213 -9.80 1.33 33.05
CA SER A 213 -10.84 1.93 33.88
C SER A 213 -11.34 3.31 33.43
N VAL A 214 -10.66 3.95 32.47
CA VAL A 214 -10.92 5.35 32.07
C VAL A 214 -12.34 5.62 31.56
N LEU A 215 -12.98 4.60 30.96
CA LEU A 215 -14.35 4.69 30.44
C LEU A 215 -15.34 3.77 31.19
N GLU A 216 -14.96 3.25 32.37
CA GLU A 216 -15.86 2.38 33.15
C GLU A 216 -17.00 3.15 33.84
N GLN A 217 -16.78 4.43 34.13
CA GLN A 217 -17.78 5.27 34.79
C GLN A 217 -18.79 5.81 33.78
N ASP A 218 -20.08 5.69 34.12
CA ASP A 218 -21.14 6.34 33.36
C ASP A 218 -20.93 7.86 33.35
N GLY A 219 -20.96 8.46 32.17
CA GLY A 219 -20.71 9.88 32.02
C GLY A 219 -19.23 10.27 31.94
N ALA A 220 -18.29 9.32 31.94
CA ALA A 220 -16.89 9.64 31.66
C ALA A 220 -16.68 10.05 30.19
N VAL A 221 -15.93 11.11 29.97
CA VAL A 221 -15.45 11.52 28.64
C VAL A 221 -13.95 11.66 28.62
N VAL A 222 -13.34 11.34 27.48
CA VAL A 222 -11.93 11.59 27.20
C VAL A 222 -11.84 12.59 26.06
N ILE A 223 -11.04 13.64 26.25
CA ILE A 223 -10.91 14.73 25.26
C ILE A 223 -9.50 14.80 24.69
N SER A 224 -9.38 15.42 23.51
CA SER A 224 -8.06 15.67 22.91
C SER A 224 -7.33 16.84 23.58
N PRO A 225 -5.99 16.92 23.50
CA PRO A 225 -5.25 18.07 24.02
C PRO A 225 -5.70 19.39 23.39
N GLN A 226 -6.06 19.36 22.10
CA GLN A 226 -6.57 20.53 21.39
C GLN A 226 -7.94 20.94 21.92
N GLN A 227 -8.84 19.99 22.19
CA GLN A 227 -10.14 20.28 22.78
C GLN A 227 -10.02 20.77 24.21
N ALA A 228 -9.13 20.18 25.02
CA ALA A 228 -8.84 20.66 26.36
C ALA A 228 -8.42 22.14 26.36
N GLN A 229 -7.50 22.53 25.47
CA GLN A 229 -7.08 23.92 25.32
C GLN A 229 -8.23 24.83 24.86
N VAL A 230 -9.08 24.38 23.92
CA VAL A 230 -10.20 25.17 23.39
C VAL A 230 -11.29 25.39 24.44
N PHE A 231 -11.57 24.37 25.26
CA PHE A 231 -12.63 24.38 26.26
C PHE A 231 -12.21 25.05 27.56
N PHE A 232 -11.00 24.75 28.05
CA PHE A 232 -10.55 25.12 29.40
C PHE A 232 -9.30 26.01 29.41
N GLY A 233 -8.72 26.33 28.25
CA GLY A 233 -7.50 27.15 28.18
C GLY A 233 -6.32 26.45 28.84
N ASP A 234 -5.66 27.14 29.77
CA ASP A 234 -4.52 26.62 30.53
C ASP A 234 -4.93 25.94 31.85
N GLU A 235 -6.23 25.83 32.11
CA GLU A 235 -6.75 25.17 33.31
C GLU A 235 -6.76 23.65 33.17
N ASP A 236 -6.61 22.94 34.28
CA ASP A 236 -6.72 21.48 34.30
C ASP A 236 -8.16 21.06 33.93
N PRO A 237 -8.36 20.29 32.84
CA PRO A 237 -9.68 19.88 32.40
C PRO A 237 -10.23 18.70 33.22
N ILE A 238 -9.40 17.97 33.98
CA ILE A 238 -9.81 16.73 34.66
C ILE A 238 -10.81 17.06 35.78
N GLY A 239 -11.91 16.29 35.82
CA GLY A 239 -12.99 16.45 36.79
C GLY A 239 -13.97 17.58 36.45
N LYS A 240 -13.79 18.28 35.32
CA LYS A 240 -14.71 19.31 34.86
C LYS A 240 -15.85 18.72 34.04
N GLU A 241 -17.00 19.37 34.11
CA GLU A 241 -18.19 18.97 33.38
C GLU A 241 -18.24 19.57 31.98
N ILE A 242 -18.70 18.77 31.02
CA ILE A 242 -19.10 19.22 29.68
C ILE A 242 -20.53 18.76 29.41
N ARG A 243 -21.29 19.57 28.66
CA ARG A 243 -22.67 19.25 28.29
C ARG A 243 -22.80 19.03 26.80
N VAL A 244 -23.24 17.84 26.39
CA VAL A 244 -23.54 17.51 24.99
C VAL A 244 -24.99 17.88 24.68
N ASP A 245 -25.20 18.66 23.62
CA ASP A 245 -26.50 19.10 23.08
C ASP A 245 -27.46 19.68 24.14
N SER A 246 -26.88 20.35 25.14
CA SER A 246 -27.62 20.93 26.28
C SER A 246 -28.47 19.92 27.09
N ARG A 247 -28.18 18.61 27.00
CA ARG A 247 -28.99 17.55 27.63
C ARG A 247 -28.20 16.56 28.45
N MET A 248 -27.05 16.11 27.94
CA MET A 248 -26.27 15.06 28.56
C MET A 248 -25.03 15.66 29.19
N GLU A 249 -24.80 15.38 30.47
CA GLU A 249 -23.65 15.87 31.22
C GLU A 249 -22.62 14.76 31.33
N PHE A 250 -21.36 15.12 31.09
CA PHE A 250 -20.22 14.23 31.14
C PHE A 250 -19.10 14.88 31.95
N GLU A 251 -18.35 14.08 32.68
CA GLU A 251 -17.17 14.51 33.42
C GLU A 251 -15.91 14.12 32.65
N VAL A 252 -14.99 15.08 32.48
CA VAL A 252 -13.71 14.83 31.82
C VAL A 252 -12.84 13.95 32.72
N SER A 253 -12.73 12.68 32.37
CA SER A 253 -11.92 11.69 33.09
C SER A 253 -10.43 11.88 32.83
N THR A 254 -10.04 12.11 31.57
CA THR A 254 -8.66 12.34 31.17
C THR A 254 -8.55 12.98 29.79
N VAL A 255 -7.31 13.26 29.40
CA VAL A 255 -6.91 13.75 28.08
C VAL A 255 -6.03 12.68 27.42
N PHE A 256 -6.28 12.35 26.16
CA PHE A 256 -5.37 11.44 25.43
C PHE A 256 -4.11 12.18 24.96
N LYS A 257 -2.97 11.49 24.85
CA LYS A 257 -1.72 12.08 24.33
C LYS A 257 -1.89 12.45 22.87
N LYS A 258 -1.15 13.48 22.43
CA LYS A 258 -1.08 13.83 21.01
C LYS A 258 -0.77 12.57 20.20
N MET A 259 -1.62 12.31 19.20
CA MET A 259 -1.49 11.18 18.30
C MET A 259 -0.10 11.19 17.63
N PRO A 260 0.50 10.00 17.37
CA PRO A 260 1.74 9.92 16.60
C PRO A 260 1.55 10.64 15.26
N SER A 261 2.44 11.58 14.95
CA SER A 261 2.47 12.21 13.63
C SER A 261 2.99 11.17 12.63
N ASN A 262 2.10 10.55 11.85
CA ASN A 262 2.47 9.72 10.71
C ASN A 262 2.59 10.56 9.44
#